data_AF-A0A519RXA1-F1
#
_entry.id   AF-A0A519RXA1-F1
#
_cell.length_a   1.000
_cell.length_b   1.000
_cell.length_c   1.000
_cell.angle_alpha   90.00
_cell.angle_beta   90.00
_cell.angle_gamma   90.00
#
_symmetry.space_group_name_H-M   'P 1'
#
loop_
_entity.id
_entity.type
_entity.pdbx_description
1 polymer ?
#
loop_
_entity_poly.entity_id
_entity_poly.type
_entity_poly.pdbx_seq_one_letter_code
_entity_poly.pdbx_strand_id
1 'polypeptide(L)'
;MTPIKTHYPNGQLECEGFINGEIQVGSWKFYHDNGKLFSKGQYNEDGNPVGVWTEFYDNGQIKYEAISPQGNCFSLDSDHLEIINYWTEDGISLTVNGNGKLIFNFQNGNIQHISNWTNKLKEGTLQEFHENGQLKFEKNYFLNPDSLIFFSQT
;
A
#
# COMPACT_ATOMS: atom_id res chain seq x y z
N MET A 1 22.54 -9.87 12.83
CA MET A 1 21.20 -9.32 13.12
C MET A 1 21.17 -8.75 14.53
N THR A 2 20.82 -7.47 14.65
CA THR A 2 20.70 -6.76 15.93
C THR A 2 19.26 -6.23 16.05
N PRO A 3 18.54 -6.48 17.15
CA PRO A 3 17.22 -5.89 17.34
C PRO A 3 17.36 -4.38 17.56
N ILE A 4 16.49 -3.60 16.93
CA ILE A 4 16.41 -2.14 17.08
C ILE A 4 14.98 -1.71 17.36
N LYS A 5 14.84 -0.61 18.10
CA LYS A 5 13.59 0.11 18.29
C LYS A 5 13.84 1.61 18.31
N THR A 6 12.96 2.38 17.68
CA THR A 6 12.95 3.85 17.76
C THR A 6 11.67 4.32 18.44
N HIS A 7 11.67 5.56 18.92
CA HIS A 7 10.51 6.14 19.59
C HIS A 7 10.24 7.53 19.04
N TYR A 8 8.97 7.88 18.93
CA TYR A 8 8.52 9.22 18.63
C TYR A 8 8.94 10.22 19.73
N PRO A 9 8.90 11.54 19.47
CA PRO A 9 9.20 12.56 20.48
C PRO A 9 8.32 12.47 21.74
N ASN A 10 7.12 11.88 21.63
CA ASN A 10 6.22 11.63 22.75
C ASN A 10 6.59 10.39 23.59
N GLY A 11 7.67 9.68 23.24
CA GLY A 11 8.16 8.49 23.93
C GLY A 11 7.49 7.18 23.52
N GLN A 12 6.49 7.21 22.62
CA GLN A 12 5.85 6.01 22.12
C GLN A 12 6.72 5.30 21.08
N LEU A 13 6.60 3.97 21.00
CA LEU A 13 7.33 3.16 20.04
C LEU A 13 6.95 3.59 18.62
N GLU A 14 7.94 3.86 17.77
CA GLU A 14 7.74 4.27 16.38
C GLU A 14 7.93 3.08 15.43
N CYS A 15 9.03 2.34 15.61
CA CYS A 15 9.24 1.09 14.91
C CYS A 15 10.10 0.13 15.73
N GLU A 16 9.94 -1.16 15.44
CA GLU A 16 10.82 -2.21 15.95
C GLU A 16 11.10 -3.25 14.86
N GLY A 17 12.29 -3.82 14.89
CA GLY A 17 12.70 -4.84 13.94
C GLY A 17 14.14 -5.26 14.13
N PHE A 18 14.74 -5.82 13.07
CA PHE A 18 16.13 -6.23 13.07
C PHE A 18 16.92 -5.48 12.00
N ILE A 19 18.19 -5.23 12.30
CA ILE A 19 19.15 -4.66 11.36
C ILE A 19 20.36 -5.56 11.17
N ASN A 20 20.97 -5.50 9.99
CA ASN A 20 22.29 -6.04 9.70
C ASN A 20 23.19 -4.89 9.24
N GLY A 21 24.02 -4.36 10.14
CA GLY A 21 24.67 -3.06 9.91
C GLY A 21 23.63 -1.94 9.92
N GLU A 22 23.51 -1.21 8.82
CA GLU A 22 22.49 -0.14 8.64
C GLU A 22 21.25 -0.62 7.88
N ILE A 23 21.22 -1.89 7.46
CA ILE A 23 20.18 -2.45 6.60
C ILE A 23 19.07 -3.07 7.44
N GLN A 24 17.81 -2.74 7.16
CA GLN A 24 16.63 -3.39 7.76
C GLN A 24 16.49 -4.82 7.25
N VAL A 25 16.33 -5.79 8.15
CA VAL A 25 16.19 -7.21 7.79
C VAL A 25 15.12 -7.88 8.66
N GLY A 26 14.55 -8.97 8.16
CA GLY A 26 13.59 -9.79 8.90
C GLY A 26 12.29 -9.05 9.20
N SER A 27 11.68 -9.37 10.34
CA SER A 27 10.36 -8.84 10.70
C SER A 27 10.43 -7.41 11.19
N TRP A 28 9.54 -6.58 10.66
CA TRP A 28 9.40 -5.17 11.05
C TRP A 28 7.96 -4.83 11.41
N LYS A 29 7.84 -3.95 12.40
CA LYS A 29 6.58 -3.30 12.76
C LYS A 29 6.81 -1.81 12.90
N PHE A 30 5.82 -1.07 12.43
CA PHE A 30 5.73 0.38 12.52
C PHE A 30 4.45 0.72 13.26
N TYR A 31 4.48 1.77 14.05
CA TYR A 31 3.40 2.18 14.92
C TYR A 31 3.02 3.60 14.60
N HIS A 32 1.76 3.96 14.84
CA HIS A 32 1.28 5.33 14.84
C HIS A 32 1.85 6.09 16.05
N ASP A 33 1.80 7.41 16.02
CA ASP A 33 2.17 8.28 17.15
C ASP A 33 1.22 8.15 18.36
N ASN A 34 0.11 7.42 18.20
CA ASN A 34 -0.83 7.01 19.23
C ASN A 34 -0.50 5.61 19.83
N GLY A 35 0.54 4.94 19.31
CA GLY A 35 1.11 3.71 19.85
C GLY A 35 0.46 2.45 19.31
N LYS A 36 -0.54 2.57 18.44
CA LYS A 36 -1.17 1.44 17.75
C LYS A 36 -0.33 1.02 16.56
N LEU A 37 -0.45 -0.25 16.17
CA LEU A 37 0.25 -0.77 15.01
C LEU A 37 -0.22 -0.04 13.75
N PHE A 38 0.72 0.51 12.99
CA PHE A 38 0.48 1.16 11.71
C PHE A 38 0.72 0.18 10.56
N SER A 39 1.85 -0.53 10.58
CA SER A 39 2.21 -1.44 9.51
C SER A 39 3.11 -2.58 10.02
N LYS A 40 3.07 -3.72 9.35
CA LYS A 40 4.01 -4.83 9.59
C LYS A 40 4.35 -5.56 8.30
N GLY A 41 5.55 -6.12 8.26
CA GLY A 41 6.03 -6.89 7.12
C GLY A 41 7.39 -7.51 7.36
N GLN A 42 8.05 -7.89 6.26
CA GLN A 42 9.39 -8.47 6.27
C GLN A 42 10.30 -7.72 5.29
N TYR A 43 11.58 -7.63 5.65
CA TYR A 43 12.66 -7.26 4.75
C TYR A 43 13.61 -8.44 4.53
N ASN A 44 14.17 -8.56 3.32
CA ASN A 44 15.23 -9.52 3.04
C ASN A 44 16.60 -8.98 3.51
N GLU A 45 17.67 -9.78 3.34
CA GLU A 45 19.03 -9.42 3.75
C GLU A 45 19.61 -8.20 3.02
N ASP A 46 19.04 -7.82 1.87
CA ASP A 46 19.44 -6.66 1.07
C ASP A 46 18.66 -5.39 1.45
N GLY A 47 17.73 -5.46 2.41
CA GLY A 47 16.90 -4.32 2.80
C GLY A 47 15.67 -4.08 1.95
N ASN A 48 15.29 -5.05 1.09
CA ASN A 48 14.11 -4.94 0.26
C ASN A 48 12.88 -5.51 0.99
N PRO A 49 11.71 -4.84 0.95
CA PRO A 49 10.49 -5.40 1.50
C PRO A 49 10.11 -6.67 0.72
N VAL A 50 9.73 -7.71 1.44
CA VAL A 50 9.34 -9.01 0.86
C VAL A 50 8.09 -9.55 1.51
N GLY A 51 7.38 -10.39 0.76
CA GLY A 51 6.14 -11.00 1.21
C GLY A 51 5.00 -9.99 1.35
N VAL A 52 4.00 -10.37 2.15
CA VAL A 52 2.82 -9.53 2.38
C VAL A 52 3.10 -8.52 3.46
N TRP A 53 2.77 -7.28 3.14
CA TRP A 53 2.72 -6.18 4.09
C TRP A 53 1.27 -5.85 4.42
N THR A 54 1.04 -5.59 5.71
CA THR A 54 -0.28 -5.25 6.24
C THR A 54 -0.22 -3.86 6.86
N GLU A 55 -1.08 -2.95 6.40
CA GLU A 55 -1.30 -1.65 7.02
C GLU A 55 -2.61 -1.63 7.81
N PHE A 56 -2.65 -0.82 8.86
CA PHE A 56 -3.78 -0.71 9.78
C PHE A 56 -4.21 0.75 9.92
N TYR A 57 -5.51 0.97 10.07
CA TYR A 57 -6.09 2.23 10.49
C TYR A 57 -5.75 2.56 11.95
N ASP A 58 -5.92 3.81 12.34
CA ASP A 58 -5.76 4.27 13.73
C ASP A 58 -6.72 3.57 14.70
N ASN A 59 -7.82 3.00 14.22
CA ASN A 59 -8.73 2.19 15.03
C ASN A 59 -8.20 0.75 15.26
N GLY A 60 -7.12 0.34 14.57
CA GLY A 60 -6.50 -0.98 14.64
C GLY A 60 -7.06 -2.00 13.65
N GLN A 61 -8.06 -1.64 12.84
CA GLN A 61 -8.55 -2.48 11.76
C GLN A 61 -7.55 -2.52 10.61
N ILE A 62 -7.52 -3.65 9.88
CA ILE A 62 -6.68 -3.79 8.70
C ILE A 62 -7.21 -2.87 7.61
N LYS A 63 -6.30 -2.11 7.00
CA LYS A 63 -6.59 -1.23 5.87
C LYS A 63 -6.30 -1.91 4.55
N TYR A 64 -5.13 -2.51 4.38
CA TYR A 64 -4.84 -3.31 3.21
C TYR A 64 -3.74 -4.34 3.46
N GLU A 65 -3.69 -5.32 2.55
CA GLU A 65 -2.61 -6.29 2.39
C GLU A 65 -2.09 -6.21 0.96
N ALA A 66 -0.77 -6.09 0.79
CA ALA A 66 -0.15 -5.95 -0.53
C ALA A 66 1.28 -6.49 -0.57
N ILE A 67 1.81 -6.67 -1.79
CA ILE A 67 3.20 -7.03 -2.08
C ILE A 67 3.80 -5.91 -2.94
N SER A 68 5.04 -5.51 -2.65
CA SER A 68 5.79 -4.56 -3.47
C SER A 68 7.17 -5.15 -3.79
N PRO A 69 7.44 -5.53 -5.05
CA PRO A 69 8.70 -6.17 -5.45
C PRO A 69 9.92 -5.25 -5.40
N GLN A 70 9.75 -3.92 -5.31
CA GLN A 70 10.84 -2.96 -5.61
C GLN A 70 10.96 -1.81 -4.59
N GLY A 71 10.74 -2.07 -3.31
CA GLY A 71 11.36 -1.24 -2.26
C GLY A 71 11.13 0.26 -2.38
N ASN A 72 9.87 0.69 -2.35
CA ASN A 72 9.45 1.90 -1.66
C ASN A 72 7.93 1.90 -1.58
N CYS A 73 7.44 2.37 -0.43
CA CYS A 73 6.07 2.68 -0.01
C CYS A 73 4.94 2.15 -0.88
N PHE A 74 4.02 1.39 -0.26
CA PHE A 74 2.74 0.89 -0.77
C PHE A 74 1.76 2.00 -1.16
N SER A 75 2.24 2.91 -2.01
CA SER A 75 1.45 3.95 -2.61
C SER A 75 0.57 3.31 -3.67
N LEU A 76 -0.72 3.59 -3.59
CA LEU A 76 -1.72 3.00 -4.48
C LEU A 76 -1.51 3.41 -5.95
N ASP A 77 -0.71 4.45 -6.20
CA ASP A 77 -0.30 4.90 -7.53
C ASP A 77 0.88 4.08 -8.12
N SER A 78 1.65 3.33 -7.31
CA SER A 78 2.80 2.54 -7.76
C SER A 78 2.40 1.48 -8.78
N ASP A 79 3.09 1.44 -9.91
CA ASP A 79 2.90 0.44 -10.97
C ASP A 79 3.33 -0.97 -10.55
N HIS A 80 4.17 -1.07 -9.51
CA HIS A 80 4.70 -2.34 -9.01
C HIS A 80 3.93 -2.87 -7.82
N LEU A 81 2.84 -2.21 -7.41
CA LEU A 81 2.01 -2.67 -6.30
C LEU A 81 1.16 -3.86 -6.75
N GLU A 82 1.24 -4.97 -6.01
CA GLU A 82 0.31 -6.08 -6.08
C GLU A 82 -0.64 -6.03 -4.88
N ILE A 83 -1.87 -5.55 -5.07
CA ILE A 83 -2.86 -5.48 -3.99
C ILE A 83 -3.48 -6.86 -3.75
N ILE A 84 -3.64 -7.26 -2.48
CA ILE A 84 -4.32 -8.51 -2.14
C ILE A 84 -5.71 -8.19 -1.59
N ASN A 85 -5.77 -7.38 -0.54
CA ASN A 85 -7.04 -7.00 0.06
C ASN A 85 -6.99 -5.54 0.46
N TYR A 86 -8.17 -4.91 0.46
CA TYR A 86 -8.34 -3.54 0.91
C TYR A 86 -9.69 -3.45 1.61
N TRP A 87 -9.71 -2.86 2.79
CA TRP A 87 -10.91 -2.61 3.57
C TRP A 87 -10.99 -1.12 3.88
N THR A 88 -12.21 -0.61 3.93
CA THR A 88 -12.51 0.69 4.53
C THR A 88 -12.38 0.62 6.05
N GLU A 89 -12.35 1.77 6.71
CA GLU A 89 -12.27 1.86 8.18
C GLU A 89 -13.51 1.28 8.89
N ASP A 90 -14.62 1.13 8.16
CA ASP A 90 -15.85 0.46 8.64
C ASP A 90 -15.84 -1.06 8.35
N GLY A 91 -14.74 -1.60 7.81
CA GLY A 91 -14.58 -3.02 7.52
C GLY A 91 -15.17 -3.49 6.18
N ILE A 92 -15.64 -2.59 5.33
CA ILE A 92 -16.14 -2.94 3.99
C ILE A 92 -14.96 -3.28 3.07
N SER A 93 -14.93 -4.49 2.52
CA SER A 93 -13.92 -4.91 1.54
C SER A 93 -14.11 -4.20 0.19
N LEU A 94 -13.08 -3.52 -0.29
CA LEU A 94 -13.02 -2.91 -1.63
C LEU A 94 -12.24 -3.78 -2.62
N THR A 95 -11.27 -4.57 -2.14
CA THR A 95 -10.63 -5.63 -2.91
C THR A 95 -10.57 -6.92 -2.09
N VAL A 96 -10.73 -8.05 -2.78
CA VAL A 96 -10.65 -9.40 -2.20
C VAL A 96 -9.81 -10.27 -3.11
N ASN A 97 -8.74 -10.84 -2.58
CA ASN A 97 -7.80 -11.70 -3.31
C ASN A 97 -7.29 -11.06 -4.62
N GLY A 98 -7.03 -9.75 -4.59
CA GLY A 98 -6.49 -8.96 -5.69
C GLY A 98 -7.50 -8.52 -6.73
N ASN A 99 -8.80 -8.67 -6.45
CA ASN A 99 -9.87 -8.27 -7.35
C ASN A 99 -10.76 -7.24 -6.68
N GLY A 100 -11.04 -6.13 -7.37
CA GLY A 100 -11.97 -5.12 -6.88
C GLY A 100 -11.66 -3.72 -7.38
N LYS A 101 -12.22 -2.73 -6.69
CA LYS A 101 -12.14 -1.33 -7.10
C LYS A 101 -11.98 -0.43 -5.89
N LEU A 102 -10.96 0.42 -5.92
CA LEU A 102 -10.79 1.47 -4.92
C LEU A 102 -11.37 2.77 -5.45
N ILE A 103 -12.20 3.41 -4.63
CA ILE A 103 -12.74 4.74 -4.87
C ILE A 103 -12.46 5.56 -3.62
N PHE A 104 -11.65 6.61 -3.76
CA PHE A 104 -11.42 7.56 -2.68
C PHE A 104 -12.07 8.89 -3.04
N ASN A 105 -12.69 9.52 -2.04
CA ASN A 105 -13.36 10.80 -2.18
C ASN A 105 -12.61 11.86 -1.38
N PHE A 106 -12.64 13.10 -1.87
CA PHE A 106 -12.33 14.28 -1.08
C PHE A 106 -13.34 14.47 0.06
N GLN A 107 -13.01 15.33 1.02
CA GLN A 107 -13.91 15.66 2.13
C GLN A 107 -15.25 16.24 1.67
N ASN A 108 -15.29 16.89 0.50
CA ASN A 108 -16.51 17.43 -0.08
C ASN A 108 -17.40 16.37 -0.76
N GLY A 109 -16.98 15.10 -0.77
CA GLY A 109 -17.70 13.97 -1.38
C GLY A 109 -17.40 13.74 -2.86
N ASN A 110 -16.68 14.64 -3.53
CA ASN A 110 -16.23 14.42 -4.92
C ASN A 110 -15.18 13.32 -4.95
N ILE A 111 -15.18 12.54 -6.03
CA ILE A 111 -14.18 11.50 -6.23
C ILE A 111 -12.81 12.15 -6.39
N GLN A 112 -11.82 11.61 -5.70
CA GLN A 112 -10.41 11.94 -5.81
C GLN A 112 -9.67 10.92 -6.68
N HIS A 113 -9.96 9.64 -6.50
CA HIS A 113 -9.19 8.55 -7.09
C HIS A 113 -10.07 7.35 -7.40
N ILE A 114 -9.85 6.74 -8.56
CA ILE A 114 -10.43 5.46 -8.96
C ILE A 114 -9.33 4.55 -9.47
N SER A 115 -9.30 3.30 -9.01
CA SER A 115 -8.44 2.26 -9.58
C SER A 115 -9.15 0.91 -9.55
N ASN A 116 -9.08 0.16 -10.66
CA ASN A 116 -9.58 -1.21 -10.72
C ASN A 116 -8.41 -2.19 -10.68
N TRP A 117 -8.66 -3.32 -10.02
CA TRP A 117 -7.66 -4.31 -9.72
C TRP A 117 -8.20 -5.69 -10.09
N THR A 118 -7.39 -6.45 -10.81
CA THR A 118 -7.68 -7.82 -11.22
C THR A 118 -6.42 -8.65 -11.07
N ASN A 119 -6.53 -9.82 -10.44
CA ASN A 119 -5.38 -10.69 -10.17
C ASN A 119 -4.21 -9.95 -9.52
N LYS A 120 -4.52 -9.06 -8.56
CA LYS A 120 -3.62 -8.20 -7.78
C LYS A 120 -3.03 -7.00 -8.52
N LEU A 121 -3.18 -6.94 -9.84
CA LEU A 121 -2.59 -5.91 -10.68
C LEU A 121 -3.64 -4.90 -11.11
N LYS A 122 -3.21 -3.67 -11.42
CA LYS A 122 -4.11 -2.67 -12.00
C LYS A 122 -4.62 -3.14 -13.37
N GLU A 123 -5.92 -2.98 -13.60
CA GLU A 123 -6.56 -3.25 -14.89
C GLU A 123 -7.54 -2.11 -15.23
N GLY A 124 -7.66 -1.78 -16.51
CA GLY A 124 -8.50 -0.68 -16.97
C GLY A 124 -7.90 0.67 -16.56
N THR A 125 -8.73 1.58 -16.05
CA THR A 125 -8.29 2.94 -15.75
C THR A 125 -7.84 3.12 -14.29
N LEU A 126 -6.74 3.84 -14.12
CA LEU A 126 -6.42 4.63 -12.94
C LEU A 126 -6.80 6.08 -13.26
N GLN A 127 -7.67 6.69 -12.46
CA GLN A 127 -8.12 8.06 -12.64
C GLN A 127 -7.92 8.86 -11.36
N GLU A 128 -7.39 10.06 -11.47
CA GLU A 128 -7.40 11.06 -10.40
C GLU A 128 -8.16 12.29 -10.85
N PHE A 129 -8.80 12.97 -9.90
CA PHE A 129 -9.60 14.16 -10.14
C PHE A 129 -9.11 15.30 -9.24
N HIS A 130 -9.32 16.52 -9.69
CA HIS A 130 -9.25 17.71 -8.84
C HIS A 130 -10.47 17.77 -7.91
N GLU A 131 -10.37 18.52 -6.81
CA GLU A 131 -11.45 18.65 -5.82
C GLU A 131 -12.75 19.22 -6.43
N ASN A 132 -12.66 19.95 -7.54
CA ASN A 132 -13.81 20.45 -8.31
C ASN A 132 -14.48 19.39 -9.22
N GLY A 133 -14.01 18.14 -9.19
CA GLY A 133 -14.52 17.02 -9.98
C GLY A 133 -13.94 16.89 -11.40
N GLN A 134 -13.04 17.80 -11.83
CA GLN A 134 -12.41 17.69 -13.15
C GLN A 134 -11.34 16.60 -13.16
N LEU A 135 -11.26 15.83 -14.25
CA LEU A 135 -10.21 14.82 -14.43
C LEU A 135 -8.84 15.51 -14.41
N LYS A 136 -7.98 15.06 -13.49
CA LYS A 136 -6.61 15.53 -13.31
C LYS A 136 -5.62 14.63 -14.05
N PHE A 137 -5.85 13.32 -13.99
CA PHE A 137 -4.95 12.32 -14.54
C PHE A 137 -5.72 11.06 -14.88
N GLU A 138 -5.36 10.41 -15.99
CA GLU A 138 -5.84 9.08 -16.34
C GLU A 138 -4.69 8.24 -16.91
N LYS A 139 -4.64 6.97 -16.53
CA LYS A 139 -3.74 5.98 -17.10
C LYS A 139 -4.47 4.66 -17.33
N ASN A 140 -4.25 4.08 -18.49
CA ASN A 140 -4.85 2.81 -18.89
C ASN A 140 -3.88 1.65 -18.70
N TYR A 141 -4.35 0.57 -18.09
CA TYR A 141 -3.66 -0.68 -17.85
C TYR A 141 -4.41 -1.81 -18.56
N PHE A 142 -3.68 -2.58 -19.37
CA PHE A 142 -4.22 -3.75 -20.03
C PHE A 142 -3.45 -4.97 -19.53
N LEU A 143 -4.16 -5.95 -18.96
CA LEU A 143 -3.56 -7.23 -18.66
C LEU A 143 -3.30 -7.95 -19.97
N ASN A 144 -2.03 -8.17 -20.31
CA ASN A 144 -1.68 -9.03 -21.42
C ASN A 144 -1.69 -10.49 -20.93
N PRO A 145 -2.57 -11.36 -21.45
CA PRO A 145 -2.62 -12.76 -21.01
C PRO A 145 -1.32 -13.54 -21.27
N ASP A 146 -0.45 -13.05 -22.16
CA ASP A 146 0.79 -13.73 -22.56
C ASP A 146 2.09 -13.05 -22.10
N SER A 147 2.04 -11.92 -21.36
CA SER A 147 3.27 -11.29 -20.85
C SER A 147 3.06 -10.43 -19.61
N LEU A 148 3.97 -10.57 -18.64
CA LEU A 148 4.16 -9.67 -17.49
C LEU A 148 4.76 -8.31 -17.91
N ILE A 149 4.38 -7.76 -19.07
CA ILE A 149 4.93 -6.49 -19.58
C ILE A 149 3.77 -5.60 -20.04
N PHE A 150 3.69 -4.42 -19.41
CA PHE A 150 2.67 -3.41 -19.67
C PHE A 150 3.18 -2.36 -20.66
N PHE A 151 2.32 -1.95 -21.60
CA PHE A 151 2.54 -0.76 -22.42
C PHE A 151 1.63 0.37 -21.91
N SER A 152 2.22 1.50 -21.49
CA SER A 152 1.49 2.76 -21.39
C SER A 152 1.44 3.40 -22.77
N GLN A 153 0.27 3.65 -23.32
CA GLN A 153 0.12 4.58 -24.45
C GLN A 153 -0.21 5.95 -23.88
N THR A 154 0.63 6.94 -24.19
CA THR A 154 0.45 8.36 -23.93
C THR A 154 -0.58 8.97 -24.86
#